data_AF-A0AAE0ZUI0-F1
#
_entry.id   AF-A0AAE0ZUI0-F1
#
_cell.length_a   1.000
_cell.length_b   1.000
_cell.length_c   1.000
_cell.angle_alpha   90.00
_cell.angle_beta   90.00
_cell.angle_gamma   90.00
#
_symmetry.space_group_name_H-M   'P 1'
#
loop_
_entity.id
_entity.type
_entity.pdbx_description
1 polymer ?
#
loop_
_entity_poly.entity_id
_entity_poly.type
_entity_poly.pdbx_seq_one_letter_code
_entity_poly.pdbx_strand_id
1 'polypeptide(L)'
;MHNKAEVGDNGKSDIVLTYNKTKGSVDAMDQMIHAFTTKRKSKRWPMVYFFNILDLVSVAARVVFKCEFPVDTLSYEENRQKFNLTVARSLVVAQIERRATFPSHHEIIRQNIACVLESICPEPQPAPQQPPAKAAKTDRSAKKQKRCSCCPACKKGSENKNCLQYM
;
A
#
# COMPACT_ATOMS: atom_id res chain seq x y z
N MET A 1 -17.67 37.00 18.45
CA MET A 1 -16.95 36.31 19.54
C MET A 1 -15.75 37.09 20.09
N HIS A 2 -15.49 38.35 19.70
CA HIS A 2 -14.56 39.23 20.43
C HIS A 2 -15.17 40.63 20.56
N ASN A 3 -16.10 40.80 21.51
CA ASN A 3 -16.79 42.08 21.76
C ASN A 3 -16.31 42.78 23.03
N LYS A 4 -15.32 42.21 23.74
CA LYS A 4 -14.74 42.77 24.96
C LYS A 4 -13.23 42.89 24.80
N ALA A 5 -12.69 44.02 25.22
CA ALA A 5 -11.26 44.26 25.29
C ALA A 5 -10.72 43.64 26.58
N GLU A 6 -10.42 42.34 26.53
CA GLU A 6 -9.77 41.63 27.63
C GLU A 6 -8.27 41.51 27.35
N VAL A 7 -7.45 41.82 28.35
CA VAL A 7 -5.98 41.72 28.31
C VAL A 7 -5.60 40.47 29.08
N GLY A 8 -4.90 39.54 28.44
CA GLY A 8 -4.41 38.33 29.09
C GLY A 8 -3.19 38.59 29.97
N ASP A 9 -2.88 37.65 30.86
CA ASP A 9 -1.82 37.73 31.89
C ASP A 9 -0.44 38.16 31.37
N ASN A 10 -0.18 37.94 30.07
CA ASN A 10 1.10 38.23 29.43
C ASN A 10 1.17 39.65 28.84
N GLY A 11 0.22 40.53 29.19
CA GLY A 11 0.11 41.88 28.65
C GLY A 11 -0.34 41.97 27.18
N LYS A 12 -0.74 40.85 26.58
CA LYS A 12 -1.26 40.76 25.20
C LYS A 12 -2.78 40.75 25.23
N SER A 13 -3.44 41.43 24.30
CA SER A 13 -4.90 41.37 24.17
C SER A 13 -5.36 39.95 23.82
N ASP A 14 -6.56 39.58 24.26
CA ASP A 14 -7.18 38.29 23.94
C ASP A 14 -7.28 38.04 22.42
N ILE A 15 -7.53 39.10 21.64
CA ILE A 15 -7.52 39.05 20.17
C ILE A 15 -6.16 38.56 19.65
N VAL A 16 -5.05 39.10 20.16
CA VAL A 16 -3.70 38.70 19.75
C VAL A 16 -3.40 37.27 20.19
N LEU A 17 -3.85 36.86 21.37
CA LEU A 17 -3.66 35.49 21.86
C LEU A 17 -4.45 34.48 21.00
N THR A 18 -5.71 34.77 20.69
CA THR A 18 -6.58 33.92 19.86
C THR A 18 -6.07 33.82 18.42
N TYR A 19 -5.61 34.93 17.84
CA TYR A 19 -4.97 34.92 16.53
C TYR A 19 -3.71 34.05 16.53
N ASN A 20 -2.81 34.23 17.51
CA ASN A 20 -1.57 33.46 17.58
C ASN A 20 -1.81 31.95 17.76
N LYS A 21 -2.88 31.56 18.46
CA LYS A 21 -3.28 30.15 18.62
C LYS A 21 -3.74 29.50 17.30
N THR A 22 -4.33 30.26 16.38
CA THR A 22 -4.98 29.72 15.18
C THR A 22 -4.22 29.96 13.88
N LYS A 23 -3.37 30.99 13.81
CA LYS A 23 -2.65 31.42 12.59
C LYS A 23 -1.67 30.38 12.03
N GLY A 24 -1.25 29.39 12.81
CA GLY A 24 -0.23 28.40 12.44
C GLY A 24 -0.77 27.17 11.70
N SER A 25 -2.08 27.04 11.53
CA SER A 25 -2.69 25.81 10.99
C SER A 25 -2.27 25.49 9.56
N VAL A 26 -2.24 26.51 8.69
CA VAL A 26 -1.82 26.37 7.29
C VAL A 26 -0.33 26.03 7.20
N ASP A 27 0.52 26.73 7.96
CA ASP A 27 1.97 26.48 8.00
C ASP A 27 2.29 25.08 8.54
N ALA A 28 1.57 24.62 9.56
CA ALA A 28 1.70 23.25 10.06
C ALA A 28 1.31 22.21 8.99
N MET A 29 0.27 22.48 8.20
CA MET A 29 -0.10 21.61 7.08
C MET A 29 0.95 21.61 5.98
N ASP A 30 1.50 22.77 5.62
CA ASP A 30 2.56 22.89 4.62
C ASP A 30 3.84 22.18 5.07
N GLN A 31 4.26 22.34 6.32
CA GLN A 31 5.38 21.60 6.91
C GLN A 31 5.15 20.09 6.86
N MET A 32 3.92 19.64 7.16
CA MET A 32 3.55 18.25 6.95
C MET A 32 3.74 17.87 5.48
N ILE A 33 3.11 18.55 4.53
CA ILE A 33 3.19 18.22 3.11
C ILE A 33 4.66 18.13 2.64
N HIS A 34 5.50 19.09 3.04
CA HIS A 34 6.92 19.14 2.65
C HIS A 34 7.71 17.90 3.07
N ALA A 35 7.45 17.33 4.27
CA ALA A 35 8.18 16.18 4.76
C ALA A 35 7.97 14.89 3.92
N PHE A 36 6.83 14.75 3.25
CA PHE A 36 6.46 13.55 2.48
C PHE A 36 5.82 13.90 1.14
N THR A 37 6.40 14.88 0.43
CA THR A 37 5.84 15.34 -0.85
C THR A 37 6.04 14.31 -1.96
N THR A 38 5.01 14.17 -2.79
CA THR A 38 5.01 13.37 -4.02
C THR A 38 5.38 14.19 -5.25
N LYS A 39 5.66 15.49 -5.08
CA LYS A 39 6.03 16.40 -6.17
C LYS A 39 7.25 15.92 -6.91
N ARG A 40 7.17 15.95 -8.25
CA ARG A 40 8.28 15.70 -9.16
C ARG A 40 8.53 16.91 -10.04
N LYS A 41 9.78 17.09 -10.47
CA LYS A 41 10.13 18.11 -11.46
C LYS A 41 9.31 17.87 -12.73
N SER A 42 8.49 18.84 -13.10
CA SER A 42 7.63 18.79 -14.29
C SER A 42 7.67 20.12 -15.01
N LYS A 43 7.69 20.10 -16.35
CA LYS A 43 7.49 21.29 -17.20
C LYS A 43 6.00 21.56 -17.50
N ARG A 44 5.11 20.67 -17.06
CA ARG A 44 3.67 20.74 -17.29
C ARG A 44 2.99 21.20 -16.00
N TRP A 45 2.45 22.41 -15.97
CA TRP A 45 1.78 22.97 -14.80
C TRP A 45 0.63 22.10 -14.24
N PRO A 46 -0.17 21.37 -15.06
CA PRO A 46 -1.26 20.55 -14.52
C PRO A 46 -0.73 19.40 -13.65
N MET A 47 0.45 18.88 -13.95
CA MET A 47 1.09 17.85 -13.12
C MET A 47 1.48 18.39 -11.75
N VAL A 48 1.92 19.65 -11.67
CA VAL A 48 2.24 20.29 -10.38
C VAL A 48 0.98 20.39 -9.51
N TYR A 49 -0.13 20.80 -10.12
CA TYR A 49 -1.42 20.86 -9.46
C TYR A 49 -1.89 19.47 -8.97
N PHE A 50 -1.74 18.44 -9.82
CA PHE A 50 -2.05 17.06 -9.45
C PHE A 50 -1.22 16.58 -8.24
N PHE A 51 0.09 16.84 -8.22
CA PHE A 51 0.92 16.46 -7.06
C PHE A 51 0.51 17.21 -5.78
N ASN A 52 0.11 18.47 -5.88
CA ASN A 52 -0.41 19.20 -4.72
C ASN A 52 -1.69 18.54 -4.17
N ILE A 53 -2.60 18.09 -5.04
CA ILE A 53 -3.80 17.36 -4.62
C ILE A 53 -3.43 16.05 -3.93
N LEU A 54 -2.50 15.26 -4.49
CA LEU A 54 -2.07 14.00 -3.88
C LEU A 54 -1.50 14.22 -2.48
N ASP A 55 -0.64 15.23 -2.31
CA ASP A 55 -0.05 15.57 -1.02
C ASP A 55 -1.13 15.98 -0.01
N LEU A 56 -2.09 16.82 -0.41
CA LEU A 56 -3.21 17.26 0.44
C LEU A 56 -4.10 16.08 0.85
N VAL A 57 -4.48 15.24 -0.11
CA VAL A 57 -5.34 14.07 0.15
C VAL A 57 -4.66 13.09 1.11
N SER A 58 -3.34 12.92 1.02
CA SER A 58 -2.61 12.05 1.97
C SER A 58 -2.73 12.54 3.42
N VAL A 59 -2.68 13.87 3.64
CA VAL A 59 -2.84 14.47 4.97
C VAL A 59 -4.29 14.33 5.43
N ALA A 60 -5.25 14.64 4.57
CA ALA A 60 -6.68 14.55 4.88
C ALA A 60 -7.11 13.12 5.23
N ALA A 61 -6.70 12.12 4.42
CA ALA A 61 -7.00 10.71 4.67
C ALA A 61 -6.45 10.26 6.03
N ARG A 62 -5.26 10.73 6.42
CA ARG A 62 -4.68 10.43 7.73
C ARG A 62 -5.45 11.07 8.88
N VAL A 63 -5.95 12.29 8.70
CA VAL A 63 -6.81 12.96 9.70
C VAL A 63 -8.08 12.15 9.91
N VAL A 64 -8.77 11.77 8.83
CA VAL A 64 -9.98 10.93 8.89
C VAL A 64 -9.68 9.59 9.57
N PHE A 65 -8.58 8.93 9.19
CA PHE A 65 -8.16 7.67 9.81
C PHE A 65 -7.95 7.81 11.33
N LYS A 66 -7.31 8.91 11.78
CA LYS A 66 -7.11 9.18 13.21
C LYS A 66 -8.42 9.50 13.94
N CYS A 67 -9.38 10.14 13.28
CA CYS A 67 -10.69 10.41 13.86
C CYS A 67 -11.51 9.14 14.06
N GLU A 68 -11.44 8.20 13.12
CA GLU A 68 -12.22 6.95 13.17
C GLU A 68 -11.60 5.89 14.09
N PHE A 69 -10.27 5.85 14.17
CA PHE A 69 -9.52 4.88 14.99
C PHE A 69 -8.68 5.58 16.07
N PRO A 70 -9.32 6.14 17.12
CA PRO A 70 -8.66 6.96 18.15
C PRO A 70 -7.81 6.15 19.17
N VAL A 71 -7.32 4.97 18.80
CA VAL A 71 -6.67 4.03 19.73
C VAL A 71 -5.18 4.37 19.92
N ASP A 72 -4.78 4.68 21.15
CA ASP A 72 -3.39 4.93 21.62
C ASP A 72 -2.41 3.74 21.44
N THR A 73 -2.87 2.63 20.84
CA THR A 73 -2.03 1.46 20.52
C THR A 73 -1.20 1.67 19.24
N LEU A 74 -1.60 2.61 18.38
CA LEU A 74 -0.74 3.13 17.33
C LEU A 74 0.08 4.25 17.97
N SER A 75 1.33 3.97 18.35
CA SER A 75 2.27 4.95 18.89
C SER A 75 2.14 6.31 18.18
N TYR A 76 2.23 7.40 18.94
CA TYR A 76 2.11 8.80 18.51
C TYR A 76 2.93 9.13 17.23
N GLU A 77 3.97 8.34 16.96
CA GLU A 77 4.83 8.37 15.79
C GLU A 77 4.91 7.04 15.02
N GLU A 78 3.85 6.22 14.96
CA GLU A 78 3.79 5.18 13.95
C GLU A 78 3.79 5.85 12.58
N ASN A 79 5.02 5.88 12.07
CA ASN A 79 5.61 6.79 11.13
C ASN A 79 4.60 7.21 10.07
N ARG A 80 4.33 8.50 9.89
CA ARG A 80 3.48 8.97 8.78
C ARG A 80 3.89 8.32 7.44
N GLN A 81 5.17 8.02 7.31
CA GLN A 81 5.72 7.17 6.26
C GLN A 81 5.05 5.79 6.15
N LYS A 82 4.88 5.04 7.26
CA LYS A 82 4.16 3.76 7.31
C LYS A 82 2.72 3.93 6.82
N PHE A 83 1.98 4.92 7.33
CA PHE A 83 0.61 5.18 6.85
C PHE A 83 0.59 5.41 5.33
N ASN A 84 1.43 6.33 4.85
CA ASN A 84 1.53 6.64 3.42
C ASN A 84 1.94 5.41 2.60
N LEU A 85 2.84 4.58 3.11
CA LEU A 85 3.30 3.36 2.44
C LEU A 85 2.20 2.30 2.40
N THR A 86 1.43 2.12 3.47
CA THR A 86 0.27 1.22 3.51
C THR A 86 -0.78 1.64 2.48
N VAL A 87 -1.11 2.94 2.43
CA VAL A 87 -2.04 3.49 1.42
C VAL A 87 -1.47 3.31 0.01
N ALA A 88 -0.21 3.64 -0.22
CA ALA A 88 0.42 3.48 -1.53
C ALA A 88 0.39 2.02 -1.98
N ARG A 89 0.70 1.08 -1.08
CA ARG A 89 0.65 -0.37 -1.32
C ARG A 89 -0.75 -0.82 -1.70
N SER A 90 -1.78 -0.46 -0.93
CA SER A 90 -3.16 -0.87 -1.23
C SER A 90 -3.64 -0.38 -2.60
N LEU A 91 -3.20 0.80 -3.05
CA LEU A 91 -3.53 1.35 -4.37
C LEU A 91 -2.83 0.62 -5.53
N VAL A 92 -1.63 0.08 -5.32
CA VAL A 92 -0.84 -0.54 -6.39
C VAL A 92 -1.01 -2.05 -6.51
N VAL A 93 -1.42 -2.76 -5.45
CA VAL A 93 -1.52 -4.23 -5.42
C VAL A 93 -2.29 -4.79 -6.61
N ALA A 94 -3.53 -4.31 -6.84
CA ALA A 94 -4.35 -4.78 -7.95
C ALA A 94 -3.68 -4.58 -9.33
N GLN A 95 -2.88 -3.51 -9.49
CA GLN A 95 -2.14 -3.25 -10.72
C GLN A 95 -0.91 -4.14 -10.86
N ILE A 96 -0.25 -4.49 -9.76
CA ILE A 96 0.88 -5.42 -9.73
C ILE A 96 0.40 -6.83 -10.03
N GLU A 97 -0.70 -7.27 -9.43
CA GLU A 97 -1.34 -8.56 -9.73
C GLU A 97 -1.74 -8.66 -11.20
N ARG A 98 -2.37 -7.62 -11.76
CA ARG A 98 -2.68 -7.56 -13.19
C ARG A 98 -1.41 -7.66 -14.05
N ARG A 99 -0.30 -7.04 -13.64
CA ARG A 99 0.98 -7.16 -14.35
C ARG A 99 1.56 -8.57 -14.26
N ALA A 100 1.33 -9.29 -13.16
CA ALA A 100 1.81 -10.66 -12.99
C ALA A 100 1.21 -11.64 -14.02
N THR A 101 -0.01 -11.36 -14.53
CA THR A 101 -0.67 -12.24 -15.48
C THR A 101 -0.09 -12.20 -16.89
N PHE A 102 0.81 -11.25 -17.21
CA PHE A 102 1.36 -11.12 -18.56
C PHE A 102 2.49 -12.13 -18.79
N PRO A 103 2.32 -13.08 -19.73
CA PRO A 103 3.29 -14.12 -19.98
C PRO A 103 4.52 -13.62 -20.73
N SER A 104 4.54 -12.40 -21.28
CA SER A 104 5.68 -11.89 -22.06
C SER A 104 6.77 -11.21 -21.21
N HIS A 105 6.62 -11.15 -19.89
CA HIS A 105 7.65 -10.54 -19.04
C HIS A 105 8.91 -11.40 -18.99
N HIS A 106 10.07 -10.74 -19.03
CA HIS A 106 11.36 -11.37 -18.76
C HIS A 106 11.38 -11.94 -17.34
N GLU A 107 12.11 -13.05 -17.14
CA GLU A 107 12.09 -13.82 -15.88
C GLU A 107 12.40 -12.96 -14.65
N ILE A 108 13.41 -12.09 -14.73
CA ILE A 108 13.76 -11.14 -13.65
C ILE A 108 12.57 -10.27 -13.24
N ILE A 109 11.77 -9.81 -14.20
CA ILE A 109 10.60 -8.96 -13.93
C ILE A 109 9.52 -9.78 -13.22
N ARG A 110 9.30 -11.03 -13.64
CA ARG A 110 8.33 -11.93 -12.99
C ARG A 110 8.73 -12.22 -11.54
N GLN A 111 10.01 -12.51 -11.29
CA GLN A 111 10.54 -12.73 -9.95
C GLN A 111 10.39 -11.50 -9.06
N ASN A 112 10.70 -10.31 -9.58
CA ASN A 112 10.52 -9.06 -8.85
C ASN A 112 9.04 -8.80 -8.52
N ILE A 113 8.13 -9.06 -9.45
CA ILE A 113 6.68 -8.91 -9.21
C ILE A 113 6.21 -9.87 -8.11
N ALA A 114 6.63 -11.14 -8.15
CA ALA A 114 6.30 -12.13 -7.12
C ALA A 114 6.82 -11.71 -5.74
N CYS A 115 8.10 -11.33 -5.64
CA CYS A 115 8.72 -10.87 -4.40
C CYS A 115 8.01 -9.64 -3.81
N VAL A 116 7.62 -8.67 -4.65
CA VAL A 116 6.89 -7.48 -4.19
C VAL A 116 5.51 -7.87 -3.67
N LEU A 117 4.77 -8.76 -4.34
CA LEU A 117 3.46 -9.20 -3.88
C LEU A 117 3.54 -9.93 -2.53
N GLU A 118 4.51 -10.82 -2.35
CA GLU A 118 4.77 -11.50 -1.07
C GLU A 118 5.07 -10.51 0.07
N SER A 119 5.83 -9.44 -0.21
CA SER A 119 6.19 -8.43 0.78
C SER A 119 5.03 -7.49 1.17
N ILE A 120 4.06 -7.29 0.28
CA ILE A 120 2.94 -6.36 0.49
C ILE A 120 1.74 -7.09 1.09
N CYS A 121 1.47 -8.32 0.64
CA CYS A 121 0.41 -9.18 1.13
C CYS A 121 1.04 -10.42 1.77
N PRO A 122 1.59 -10.32 2.99
CA PRO A 122 2.00 -11.53 3.69
C PRO A 122 0.77 -12.42 3.83
N GLU A 123 0.89 -13.67 3.38
CA GLU A 123 -0.13 -14.69 3.56
C GLU A 123 -0.56 -14.69 5.03
N PRO A 124 -1.87 -14.74 5.35
CA PRO A 124 -2.31 -14.86 6.74
C PRO A 124 -1.56 -16.04 7.34
N GLN A 125 -0.74 -15.78 8.37
CA GLN A 125 -0.03 -16.87 9.03
C GLN A 125 -1.09 -17.89 9.46
N PRO A 126 -0.95 -19.18 9.10
CA PRO A 126 -1.89 -20.18 9.56
C PRO A 126 -1.96 -20.07 11.08
N ALA A 127 -3.19 -19.95 11.60
CA ALA A 127 -3.46 -19.93 13.03
C ALA A 127 -2.65 -21.03 13.74
N PRO A 128 -2.18 -20.83 14.98
CA PRO A 128 -1.28 -21.74 15.67
C PRO A 128 -1.74 -23.19 15.51
N GLN A 129 -0.99 -23.96 14.72
CA GLN A 129 -1.29 -25.37 14.50
C GLN A 129 -1.12 -26.09 15.84
N GLN A 130 -2.22 -26.60 16.39
CA GLN A 130 -2.16 -27.60 17.44
C GLN A 130 -1.33 -28.79 16.94
N PRO A 131 -0.45 -29.37 17.77
CA PRO A 131 0.48 -30.41 17.33
C PRO A 131 -0.27 -31.61 16.75
N PRO A 132 0.26 -32.26 15.70
CA PRO A 132 -0.45 -33.29 14.96
C PRO A 132 -0.63 -34.54 15.83
N ALA A 133 -1.88 -35.01 15.93
CA ALA A 133 -2.16 -36.38 16.32
C ALA A 133 -1.57 -37.33 15.25
N LYS A 134 -0.82 -38.32 15.73
CA LYS A 134 -0.01 -39.27 14.94
C LYS A 134 -0.81 -39.90 13.79
N ALA A 135 -0.33 -39.71 12.55
CA ALA A 135 -0.86 -40.40 11.38
C ALA A 135 -0.37 -41.86 11.33
N ALA A 136 -1.33 -42.78 11.22
CA ALA A 136 -1.09 -44.17 10.82
C ALA A 136 -0.69 -44.23 9.33
N LYS A 137 0.28 -45.09 9.02
CA LYS A 137 0.77 -45.36 7.67
C LYS A 137 -0.27 -46.16 6.87
N THR A 138 -0.51 -45.78 5.61
CA THR A 138 -0.92 -46.73 4.56
C THR A 138 -0.31 -46.36 3.21
N ASP A 139 -0.17 -47.40 2.40
CA ASP A 139 0.75 -47.61 1.30
C ASP A 139 0.28 -47.04 -0.07
N ARG A 140 1.21 -47.11 -1.02
CA ARG A 140 1.28 -46.63 -2.42
C ARG A 140 0.01 -46.74 -3.29
N SER A 141 -0.17 -45.76 -4.19
CA SER A 141 -0.46 -46.02 -5.61
C SER A 141 -0.19 -44.81 -6.52
N ALA A 142 0.21 -45.08 -7.75
CA ALA A 142 0.69 -44.14 -8.76
C ALA A 142 -0.41 -43.61 -9.72
N LYS A 143 -0.06 -42.51 -10.43
CA LYS A 143 -0.66 -41.91 -11.66
C LYS A 143 -1.80 -40.88 -11.41
N LYS A 144 -1.92 -39.76 -12.15
CA LYS A 144 -1.64 -39.42 -13.56
C LYS A 144 -1.23 -37.93 -13.71
N GLN A 145 -0.30 -37.62 -14.61
CA GLN A 145 -0.03 -36.25 -15.09
C GLN A 145 -1.21 -35.70 -15.93
N LYS A 146 -1.53 -34.41 -15.75
CA LYS A 146 -2.62 -33.72 -16.47
C LYS A 146 -2.18 -33.31 -17.88
N ARG A 147 -3.07 -33.51 -18.87
CA ARG A 147 -2.92 -33.05 -20.27
C ARG A 147 -3.17 -31.55 -20.38
N CYS A 148 -2.36 -30.86 -21.20
CA CYS A 148 -2.57 -29.46 -21.60
C CYS A 148 -3.81 -29.34 -22.51
N SER A 149 -4.68 -28.37 -22.23
CA SER A 149 -5.94 -28.12 -22.96
C SER A 149 -5.82 -27.24 -24.20
N CYS A 150 -4.64 -26.66 -24.46
CA CYS A 150 -4.51 -25.56 -25.44
C CYS A 150 -3.65 -25.89 -26.68
N CYS A 151 -3.24 -27.13 -26.93
CA CYS A 151 -2.42 -27.45 -28.12
C CYS A 151 -3.19 -28.27 -29.18
N PRO A 152 -3.36 -27.77 -30.42
CA PRO A 152 -3.98 -28.53 -31.52
C PRO A 152 -3.21 -29.80 -31.92
N ALA A 153 -1.88 -29.84 -31.69
CA ALA A 153 -1.02 -30.96 -32.07
C ALA A 153 -1.15 -32.19 -31.14
N CYS A 154 -1.61 -32.01 -29.89
CA CYS A 154 -1.75 -33.11 -28.92
C CYS A 154 -3.00 -33.99 -29.11
N LYS A 155 -3.86 -33.70 -30.10
CA LYS A 155 -5.05 -34.53 -30.40
C LYS A 155 -4.72 -35.84 -31.13
N LYS A 156 -3.50 -36.02 -31.64
CA LYS A 156 -3.10 -37.20 -32.44
C LYS A 156 -2.04 -38.09 -31.78
N GLY A 157 -2.05 -38.18 -30.46
CA GLY A 157 -1.49 -39.34 -29.75
C GLY A 157 0.02 -39.58 -29.88
N SER A 158 0.85 -38.59 -30.18
CA SER A 158 2.31 -38.74 -30.09
C SER A 158 2.86 -38.09 -28.83
N GLU A 159 3.59 -38.88 -28.03
CA GLU A 159 4.38 -38.41 -26.89
C GLU A 159 5.59 -37.63 -27.41
N ASN A 160 5.46 -36.32 -27.57
CA ASN A 160 6.60 -35.47 -27.89
C ASN A 160 7.04 -34.70 -26.64
N LYS A 161 8.24 -35.01 -26.12
CA LYS A 161 8.81 -34.44 -24.89
C LYS A 161 9.22 -32.96 -25.01
N ASN A 162 9.04 -32.35 -26.19
CA ASN A 162 9.47 -30.97 -26.48
C ASN A 162 8.38 -29.89 -26.37
N CYS A 163 7.23 -30.16 -25.73
CA CYS A 163 6.23 -29.09 -25.48
C CYS A 163 6.67 -28.04 -24.43
N LEU A 164 7.86 -28.18 -23.83
CA LEU A 164 8.42 -27.22 -22.89
C LEU A 164 9.32 -26.14 -23.53
N GLN A 165 9.43 -26.11 -24.86
CA GLN A 165 10.44 -25.29 -25.54
C GLN A 165 9.90 -24.05 -26.29
N TYR A 166 8.61 -23.77 -26.16
CA TYR A 166 8.01 -22.51 -26.63
C TYR A 166 7.16 -21.88 -25.52
N MET A 167 7.81 -21.52 -24.42
CA MET A 167 7.36 -20.50 -23.50
C MET A 167 8.50 -19.55 -23.18
#